data_AF-A0A843CAU2-F1
#
_entry.id   AF-A0A843CAU2-F1
#
_cell.length_a   1.000
_cell.length_b   1.000
_cell.length_c   1.000
_cell.angle_alpha   90.00
_cell.angle_beta   90.00
_cell.angle_gamma   90.00
#
_symmetry.space_group_name_H-M   'P 1'
#
loop_
_entity.id
_entity.type
_entity.pdbx_description
1 polymer ?
#
loop_
_entity_poly.entity_id
_entity_poly.type
_entity_poly.pdbx_seq_one_letter_code
_entity_poly.pdbx_strand_id
1 'polypeptide(L)'
;MRLPNSTKSNSFNKNHPDAVNRARKFIKKIKRERGIYAVAHFDLPESTKRMIRDQQSTVTEMINHNKICRNLVEENGGVVIKELGDAILATFDNTPFACQSALNVIHNFKKYGKGMHTKVTITAGTIEKISTTKEPDIYGVPVNMCNRMSKYASIDSILIEEDRFQDIQGWLPNNKKIKYHKPKQEKLADFGLHNLRKIALNC
;
A
#
# COMPACT_ATOMS: atom_id res chain seq x y z
N MET A 1 17.95 58.96 21.56
CA MET A 1 17.01 58.14 20.75
C MET A 1 17.13 56.70 21.24
N ARG A 2 16.15 56.20 22.01
CA ARG A 2 16.16 54.89 22.67
C ARG A 2 15.61 53.82 21.71
N LEU A 3 16.28 52.68 21.61
CA LEU A 3 15.81 51.50 20.87
C LEU A 3 14.59 50.87 21.59
N PRO A 4 13.55 50.42 20.86
CA PRO A 4 12.45 49.69 21.47
C PRO A 4 12.80 48.21 21.71
N ASN A 5 12.41 47.75 22.90
CA ASN A 5 12.69 46.43 23.45
C ASN A 5 12.09 45.27 22.65
N SER A 6 12.81 44.16 22.75
CA SER A 6 12.59 42.84 22.19
C SER A 6 11.17 42.28 22.38
N THR A 7 10.78 41.56 21.35
CA THR A 7 9.62 40.68 21.21
C THR A 7 9.42 39.77 22.43
N LYS A 8 8.25 39.90 23.06
CA LYS A 8 7.75 38.88 24.00
C LYS A 8 7.58 37.57 23.23
N SER A 9 8.32 36.56 23.68
CA SER A 9 8.19 35.18 23.27
C SER A 9 6.75 34.68 23.47
N ASN A 10 6.08 34.32 22.39
CA ASN A 10 4.84 33.57 22.46
C ASN A 10 5.20 32.13 22.86
N SER A 11 5.11 31.85 24.15
CA SER A 11 5.23 30.51 24.70
C SER A 11 4.05 29.66 24.20
N PHE A 12 4.36 28.67 23.36
CA PHE A 12 3.43 27.61 22.99
C PHE A 12 2.93 26.91 24.27
N ASN A 13 1.71 27.22 24.67
CA ASN A 13 1.08 26.63 25.84
C ASN A 13 0.67 25.18 25.53
N LYS A 14 1.53 24.23 25.92
CA LYS A 14 1.28 22.79 25.84
C LYS A 14 0.32 22.40 26.96
N ASN A 15 -0.99 22.43 26.67
CA ASN A 15 -2.04 21.55 27.23
C ASN A 15 -3.40 22.01 26.70
N HIS A 16 -3.94 21.32 25.68
CA HIS A 16 -5.27 21.60 25.12
C HIS A 16 -6.26 20.43 25.38
N PRO A 17 -6.80 20.28 26.61
CA PRO A 17 -7.96 19.43 26.86
C PRO A 17 -9.09 19.67 25.85
N ASP A 18 -9.23 20.92 25.40
CA ASP A 18 -10.23 21.32 24.41
C ASP A 18 -9.99 20.73 23.02
N ALA A 19 -8.73 20.56 22.60
CA ALA A 19 -8.42 19.94 21.30
C ALA A 19 -8.78 18.45 21.31
N VAL A 20 -8.44 17.74 22.39
CA VAL A 20 -8.79 16.32 22.57
C VAL A 20 -10.30 16.14 22.62
N ASN A 21 -11.01 17.01 23.34
CA ASN A 21 -12.47 16.95 23.42
C ASN A 21 -13.15 17.28 22.08
N ARG A 22 -12.61 18.24 21.30
CA ARG A 22 -13.07 18.50 19.93
C ARG A 22 -12.86 17.29 19.02
N ALA A 23 -11.69 16.65 19.07
CA ALA A 23 -11.40 15.43 18.32
C ALA A 23 -12.36 14.29 18.69
N ARG A 24 -12.60 14.06 19.99
CA ARG A 24 -13.59 13.04 20.45
C ARG A 24 -15.00 13.31 19.91
N LYS A 25 -15.46 14.56 19.93
CA LYS A 25 -16.76 14.95 19.37
C LYS A 25 -16.82 14.73 17.86
N PHE A 26 -15.75 15.04 17.13
CA PHE A 26 -15.64 14.78 15.70
C PHE A 26 -15.68 13.29 15.39
N ILE A 27 -14.89 12.48 16.10
CA ILE A 27 -14.79 11.02 15.92
C ILE A 27 -16.14 10.32 16.04
N LYS A 28 -17.00 10.77 16.96
CA LYS A 28 -18.37 10.23 17.12
C LYS A 28 -19.28 10.45 15.91
N LYS A 29 -18.98 11.43 15.05
CA LYS A 29 -19.77 11.77 13.87
C LYS A 29 -19.25 11.12 12.58
N ILE A 30 -18.07 10.49 12.63
CA ILE A 30 -17.46 9.86 11.46
C ILE A 30 -18.25 8.63 11.05
N LYS A 31 -18.68 8.57 9.79
CA LYS A 31 -19.23 7.36 9.19
C LYS A 31 -18.11 6.34 9.00
N ARG A 32 -18.37 5.11 9.46
CA ARG A 32 -17.44 3.98 9.33
C ARG A 32 -18.14 2.80 8.71
N GLU A 33 -17.41 2.06 7.91
CA GLU A 33 -17.84 0.78 7.38
C GLU A 33 -16.78 -0.26 7.75
N ARG A 34 -17.20 -1.37 8.33
CA ARG A 34 -16.31 -2.46 8.74
C ARG A 34 -16.59 -3.67 7.88
N GLY A 35 -15.54 -4.24 7.30
CA GLY A 35 -15.64 -5.45 6.49
C GLY A 35 -14.31 -6.17 6.36
N ILE A 36 -14.33 -7.35 5.76
CA ILE A 36 -13.12 -8.09 5.39
C ILE A 36 -12.78 -7.72 3.95
N TYR A 37 -11.56 -7.25 3.75
CA TYR A 37 -11.07 -6.87 2.43
C TYR A 37 -9.63 -7.35 2.26
N ALA A 38 -9.24 -7.54 1.00
CA ALA A 38 -7.83 -7.61 0.65
C ALA A 38 -7.27 -6.20 0.50
N VAL A 39 -6.03 -6.02 0.96
CA VAL A 39 -5.27 -4.78 0.88
C VAL A 39 -4.03 -5.07 0.05
N ALA A 40 -3.78 -4.22 -0.95
CA ALA A 40 -2.63 -4.35 -1.83
C ALA A 40 -1.79 -3.07 -1.86
N HIS A 41 -0.47 -3.23 -1.80
CA HIS A 41 0.51 -2.20 -2.11
C HIS A 41 1.18 -2.53 -3.44
N PHE A 42 1.14 -1.61 -4.41
CA PHE A 42 1.92 -1.68 -5.64
C PHE A 42 3.00 -0.61 -5.55
N ASP A 43 4.26 -1.02 -5.55
CA ASP A 43 5.40 -0.18 -5.19
C ASP A 43 6.44 -0.20 -6.31
N LEU A 44 6.95 0.99 -6.69
CA LEU A 44 7.95 1.15 -7.73
C LEU A 44 9.34 0.75 -7.20
N PRO A 45 9.95 -0.34 -7.71
CA PRO A 45 11.19 -0.83 -7.13
C PRO A 45 12.33 0.19 -7.21
N GLU A 46 13.10 0.30 -6.13
CA GLU A 46 14.33 1.09 -6.05
C GLU A 46 14.20 2.60 -6.34
N SER A 47 12.98 3.15 -6.27
CA SER A 47 12.70 4.58 -6.50
C SER A 47 13.60 5.49 -5.65
N THR A 48 13.84 5.18 -4.38
CA THR A 48 14.68 6.00 -3.48
C THR A 48 16.11 6.12 -3.99
N LYS A 49 16.70 5.01 -4.47
CA LYS A 49 18.05 5.03 -5.04
C LYS A 49 18.07 5.83 -6.34
N ARG A 50 17.04 5.68 -7.19
CA ARG A 50 16.92 6.43 -8.45
C ARG A 50 16.72 7.92 -8.19
N MET A 51 15.95 8.29 -7.17
CA MET A 51 15.69 9.67 -6.75
C MET A 51 16.98 10.41 -6.40
N ILE A 52 17.92 9.75 -5.69
CA ILE A 52 19.24 10.32 -5.36
C ILE A 52 20.06 10.58 -6.64
N ARG A 53 19.93 9.73 -7.65
CA ARG A 53 20.70 9.82 -8.90
C ARG A 53 20.13 10.87 -9.87
N ASP A 54 18.81 10.85 -10.06
CA ASP A 54 18.08 11.74 -10.97
C ASP A 54 16.65 11.94 -10.46
N GLN A 55 16.46 13.03 -9.73
CA GLN A 55 15.19 13.36 -9.11
C GLN A 55 14.08 13.62 -10.15
N GLN A 56 14.37 14.38 -11.21
CA GLN A 56 13.33 14.80 -12.16
C GLN A 56 12.79 13.62 -12.97
N SER A 57 13.69 12.76 -13.46
CA SER A 57 13.29 11.55 -14.18
C SER A 57 12.53 10.58 -13.26
N THR A 58 13.02 10.38 -12.03
CA THR A 58 12.37 9.47 -11.07
C THR A 58 10.97 9.95 -10.67
N VAL A 59 10.76 11.25 -10.45
CA VAL A 59 9.41 11.80 -10.18
C VAL A 59 8.48 11.52 -11.36
N THR A 60 8.96 11.66 -12.59
CA THR A 60 8.17 11.36 -13.80
C THR A 60 7.81 9.87 -13.87
N GLU A 61 8.76 8.99 -13.57
CA GLU A 61 8.51 7.54 -13.47
C GLU A 61 7.48 7.19 -12.39
N MET A 62 7.56 7.80 -11.21
CA MET A 62 6.63 7.59 -10.09
C MET A 62 5.21 7.99 -10.47
N ILE A 63 5.02 9.18 -11.07
CA ILE A 63 3.71 9.65 -11.52
C ILE A 63 3.12 8.69 -12.57
N ASN A 64 3.93 8.25 -13.53
CA ASN A 64 3.49 7.32 -14.56
C ASN A 64 3.15 5.94 -13.99
N HIS A 65 3.98 5.41 -13.09
CA HIS A 65 3.73 4.16 -12.38
C HIS A 65 2.40 4.20 -11.64
N ASN A 66 2.19 5.21 -10.79
CA ASN A 66 0.97 5.33 -10.00
C ASN A 66 -0.26 5.47 -10.89
N LYS A 67 -0.18 6.25 -11.97
CA LYS A 67 -1.27 6.43 -12.93
C LYS A 67 -1.66 5.12 -13.63
N ILE A 68 -0.67 4.35 -14.09
CA ILE A 68 -0.91 3.05 -14.75
C ILE A 68 -1.48 2.04 -13.74
N CYS A 69 -0.87 1.94 -12.56
CA CYS A 69 -1.36 1.07 -11.49
C CYS A 69 -2.79 1.41 -11.11
N ARG A 70 -3.13 2.69 -10.95
CA ARG A 70 -4.49 3.13 -10.63
C ARG A 70 -5.50 2.67 -11.66
N ASN A 71 -5.26 2.99 -12.93
CA ASN A 71 -6.17 2.63 -14.02
C ASN A 71 -6.41 1.12 -14.04
N LEU A 72 -5.33 0.33 -13.99
CA LEU A 72 -5.44 -1.13 -14.02
C LEU A 72 -6.11 -1.69 -12.77
N VAL A 73 -5.85 -1.14 -11.58
CA VAL A 73 -6.52 -1.57 -10.35
C VAL A 73 -8.02 -1.33 -10.44
N GLU A 74 -8.43 -0.14 -10.88
CA GLU A 74 -9.84 0.24 -11.03
C GLU A 74 -10.54 -0.58 -12.12
N GLU A 75 -9.88 -0.83 -13.27
CA GLU A 75 -10.37 -1.73 -14.34
C GLU A 75 -10.56 -3.17 -13.85
N ASN A 76 -9.77 -3.63 -12.88
CA ASN A 76 -9.89 -4.95 -12.26
C ASN A 76 -10.86 -4.96 -11.04
N GLY A 77 -11.67 -3.91 -10.86
CA GLY A 77 -12.67 -3.82 -9.79
C GLY A 77 -12.10 -3.51 -8.40
N GLY A 78 -10.83 -3.11 -8.31
CA GLY A 78 -10.23 -2.62 -7.09
C GLY A 78 -10.56 -1.16 -6.82
N VAL A 79 -10.42 -0.74 -5.57
CA VAL A 79 -10.57 0.65 -5.14
C VAL A 79 -9.23 1.18 -4.66
N VAL A 80 -8.66 2.14 -5.38
CA VAL A 80 -7.45 2.84 -4.95
C VAL A 80 -7.82 3.81 -3.83
N ILE A 81 -7.23 3.60 -2.65
CA ILE A 81 -7.48 4.43 -1.47
C ILE A 81 -6.63 5.70 -1.53
N LYS A 82 -5.33 5.54 -1.76
CA LYS A 82 -4.39 6.66 -1.81
C LYS A 82 -3.06 6.28 -2.43
N GLU A 83 -2.31 7.31 -2.82
CA GLU A 83 -0.92 7.21 -3.23
C GLU A 83 0.00 7.56 -2.05
N LEU A 84 1.10 6.83 -1.95
CA LEU A 84 2.08 6.92 -0.87
C LEU A 84 3.47 7.09 -1.50
N GLY A 85 3.74 8.29 -2.02
CA GLY A 85 4.96 8.54 -2.80
C GLY A 85 4.94 7.76 -4.11
N ASP A 86 5.77 6.72 -4.19
CA ASP A 86 5.97 5.85 -5.36
C ASP A 86 5.12 4.57 -5.32
N ALA A 87 4.28 4.42 -4.30
CA ALA A 87 3.38 3.30 -4.14
C ALA A 87 1.91 3.70 -4.19
N ILE A 88 1.04 2.77 -4.56
CA ILE A 88 -0.42 2.91 -4.41
C ILE A 88 -0.92 1.90 -3.37
N LEU A 89 -1.87 2.35 -2.54
CA LEU A 89 -2.63 1.52 -1.62
C LEU A 89 -4.03 1.30 -2.18
N ALA A 90 -4.40 0.04 -2.40
CA ALA A 90 -5.69 -0.35 -2.93
C ALA A 90 -6.37 -1.41 -2.05
N THR A 91 -7.70 -1.49 -2.18
CA THR A 91 -8.51 -2.55 -1.58
C THR A 91 -9.28 -3.31 -2.63
N PHE A 92 -9.56 -4.57 -2.33
CA PHE A 92 -10.39 -5.47 -3.13
C PHE A 92 -11.33 -6.24 -2.20
N ASP A 93 -12.46 -6.68 -2.72
CA ASP A 93 -13.45 -7.44 -1.95
C ASP A 93 -12.89 -8.77 -1.39
N ASN A 94 -11.92 -9.37 -2.09
CA ASN A 94 -11.25 -10.57 -1.62
C ASN A 94 -9.84 -10.74 -2.21
N THR A 95 -9.07 -11.65 -1.62
CA THR A 95 -7.67 -11.91 -1.98
C THR A 95 -7.49 -12.45 -3.41
N PRO A 96 -8.34 -13.37 -3.94
CA PRO A 96 -8.26 -13.78 -5.34
C PRO A 96 -8.30 -12.62 -6.34
N PHE A 97 -9.23 -11.66 -6.18
CA PHE A 97 -9.31 -10.48 -7.05
C PHE A 97 -8.07 -9.59 -6.94
N ALA A 98 -7.56 -9.39 -5.71
CA ALA A 98 -6.31 -8.65 -5.50
C ALA A 98 -5.13 -9.32 -6.23
N CYS A 99 -5.00 -10.65 -6.13
CA CYS A 99 -3.94 -11.40 -6.80
C CYS A 99 -4.08 -11.34 -8.33
N GLN A 100 -5.30 -11.46 -8.86
CA GLN A 100 -5.54 -11.37 -10.30
C GLN A 100 -5.20 -9.98 -10.84
N SER A 101 -5.63 -8.92 -10.15
CA SER A 101 -5.27 -7.54 -10.48
C SER A 101 -3.75 -7.33 -10.45
N ALA A 102 -3.09 -7.83 -9.41
CA ALA A 102 -1.63 -7.75 -9.28
C ALA A 102 -0.88 -8.45 -10.40
N LEU A 103 -1.31 -9.66 -10.79
CA LEU A 103 -0.74 -10.36 -11.95
C LEU A 103 -0.96 -9.58 -13.24
N ASN A 104 -2.13 -8.98 -13.43
CA ASN A 104 -2.45 -8.16 -14.60
C ASN A 104 -1.57 -6.90 -14.67
N VAL A 105 -1.35 -6.22 -13.55
CA VAL A 105 -0.46 -5.04 -13.47
C VAL A 105 0.98 -5.43 -13.79
N ILE A 106 1.50 -6.48 -13.16
CA ILE A 106 2.86 -6.98 -13.42
C ILE A 106 3.01 -7.38 -14.90
N HIS A 107 2.02 -8.07 -15.46
CA HIS A 107 2.03 -8.44 -16.88
C HIS A 107 2.04 -7.21 -17.80
N ASN A 108 1.22 -6.20 -17.48
CA ASN A 108 1.14 -4.96 -18.25
C ASN A 108 2.49 -4.23 -18.27
N PHE A 109 3.14 -4.07 -17.11
CA PHE A 109 4.46 -3.45 -17.02
C PHE A 109 5.52 -4.22 -17.81
N LYS A 110 5.56 -5.56 -17.67
CA LYS A 110 6.51 -6.37 -18.44
C LYS A 110 6.31 -6.26 -19.95
N LYS A 111 5.06 -6.21 -20.42
CA LYS A 111 4.74 -6.22 -21.85
C LYS A 111 4.77 -4.84 -22.50
N TYR A 112 4.33 -3.81 -21.78
CA TYR A 112 4.07 -2.47 -22.32
C TYR A 112 4.73 -1.33 -21.53
N GLY A 113 5.27 -1.63 -20.33
CA GLY A 113 5.82 -0.64 -19.41
C GLY A 113 7.20 -0.08 -19.79
N LYS A 114 7.79 -0.50 -20.92
CA LYS A 114 9.10 0.01 -21.42
C LYS A 114 10.21 -0.04 -20.36
N GLY A 115 10.31 -1.13 -19.61
CA GLY A 115 11.30 -1.31 -18.53
C GLY A 115 10.86 -0.75 -17.17
N MET A 116 9.64 -0.22 -17.05
CA MET A 116 9.01 0.00 -15.77
C MET A 116 8.58 -1.33 -15.15
N HIS A 117 8.73 -1.44 -13.83
CA HIS A 117 8.41 -2.63 -13.06
C HIS A 117 7.60 -2.25 -11.82
N THR A 118 6.95 -3.25 -11.22
CA THR A 118 6.28 -3.10 -9.93
C THR A 118 6.61 -4.28 -9.03
N LYS A 119 6.49 -4.09 -7.72
CA LYS A 119 6.40 -5.18 -6.75
C LYS A 119 5.10 -5.03 -5.98
N VAL A 120 4.41 -6.13 -5.75
CA VAL A 120 3.08 -6.11 -5.12
C VAL A 120 3.11 -6.87 -3.82
N THR A 121 2.47 -6.33 -2.79
CA THR A 121 2.24 -7.00 -1.52
C THR A 121 0.75 -7.07 -1.26
N ILE A 122 0.25 -8.23 -0.83
CA ILE A 122 -1.17 -8.45 -0.57
C ILE A 122 -1.35 -9.03 0.83
N THR A 123 -2.27 -8.46 1.57
CA THR A 123 -2.77 -8.98 2.86
C THR A 123 -4.28 -8.96 2.85
N ALA A 124 -4.92 -9.60 3.83
CA ALA A 124 -6.37 -9.54 3.97
C ALA A 124 -6.79 -9.66 5.42
N GLY A 125 -7.93 -9.06 5.74
CA GLY A 125 -8.56 -9.15 7.05
C GLY A 125 -9.55 -8.03 7.28
N THR A 126 -9.95 -7.86 8.54
CA THR A 126 -10.89 -6.79 8.92
C THR A 126 -10.24 -5.42 8.76
N ILE A 127 -10.91 -4.53 8.03
CA ILE A 127 -10.59 -3.11 7.95
C ILE A 127 -11.81 -2.25 8.30
N GLU A 128 -11.55 -1.06 8.84
CA GLU A 128 -12.50 0.04 8.98
C GLU A 128 -12.23 1.04 7.85
N LYS A 129 -13.17 1.19 6.93
CA LYS A 129 -13.21 2.30 5.97
C LYS A 129 -13.83 3.50 6.66
N ILE A 130 -13.12 4.62 6.63
CA ILE A 130 -13.48 5.84 7.35
C ILE A 130 -13.46 7.01 6.36
N SER A 131 -14.53 7.80 6.36
CA SER A 131 -14.58 9.06 5.60
C SER A 131 -14.46 10.23 6.57
N THR A 132 -13.23 10.67 6.84
CA THR A 132 -12.94 11.87 7.65
C THR A 132 -12.90 13.14 6.83
N THR A 133 -12.64 13.02 5.52
CA THR A 133 -12.53 14.12 4.55
C THR A 133 -13.34 13.80 3.29
N LYS A 134 -13.08 14.51 2.18
CA LYS A 134 -13.64 14.16 0.86
C LYS A 134 -13.16 12.79 0.37
N GLU A 135 -12.02 12.30 0.85
CA GLU A 135 -11.44 11.02 0.43
C GLU A 135 -11.60 9.97 1.54
N PRO A 136 -11.98 8.73 1.18
CA PRO A 136 -12.02 7.62 2.12
C PRO A 136 -10.61 7.19 2.51
N ASP A 137 -10.42 6.79 3.76
CA ASP A 137 -9.20 6.14 4.24
C ASP A 137 -9.54 4.79 4.89
N ILE A 138 -8.53 3.94 5.07
CA ILE A 138 -8.67 2.60 5.63
C ILE A 138 -7.75 2.39 6.84
N TYR A 139 -8.26 1.66 7.82
CA TYR A 139 -7.53 1.34 9.05
C TYR A 139 -7.72 -0.13 9.40
N GLY A 140 -6.64 -0.78 9.81
CA GLY A 140 -6.70 -2.18 10.25
C GLY A 140 -5.33 -2.83 10.27
N VAL A 141 -5.25 -3.98 10.95
CA VAL A 141 -4.04 -4.82 10.99
C VAL A 141 -3.53 -5.17 9.58
N PRO A 142 -4.38 -5.56 8.60
CA PRO A 142 -3.91 -5.86 7.25
C PRO A 142 -3.16 -4.70 6.59
N VAL A 143 -3.62 -3.46 6.77
CA VAL A 143 -2.97 -2.26 6.20
C VAL A 143 -1.55 -2.11 6.73
N ASN A 144 -1.38 -2.26 8.04
CA ASN A 144 -0.07 -2.17 8.68
C ASN A 144 0.84 -3.34 8.27
N MET A 145 0.29 -4.56 8.24
CA MET A 145 1.00 -5.76 7.81
C MET A 145 1.49 -5.63 6.37
N CYS A 146 0.65 -5.15 5.45
CA CYS A 146 0.98 -4.93 4.05
C CYS A 146 2.19 -4.01 3.91
N ASN A 147 2.24 -2.93 4.69
CA ASN A 147 3.37 -2.02 4.70
C ASN A 147 4.65 -2.65 5.32
N ARG A 148 4.53 -3.55 6.30
CA ARG A 148 5.69 -4.27 6.87
C ARG A 148 6.22 -5.34 5.92
N MET A 149 5.35 -5.96 5.14
CA MET A 149 5.69 -6.98 4.16
C MET A 149 6.33 -6.39 2.89
N SER A 150 5.96 -5.18 2.47
CA SER A 150 6.43 -4.57 1.21
C SER A 150 7.95 -4.46 1.06
N LYS A 151 8.68 -4.40 2.17
CA LYS A 151 10.15 -4.41 2.19
C LYS A 151 10.78 -5.73 1.75
N TYR A 152 10.03 -6.83 1.77
CA TYR A 152 10.47 -8.17 1.32
C TYR A 152 9.97 -8.51 -0.09
N ALA A 153 9.09 -7.69 -0.66
CA ALA A 153 8.53 -7.95 -1.98
C ALA A 153 9.61 -7.80 -3.05
N SER A 154 9.64 -8.74 -4.00
CA SER A 154 10.60 -8.73 -5.11
C SER A 154 9.97 -8.10 -6.34
N ILE A 155 10.82 -7.57 -7.22
CA ILE A 155 10.42 -7.04 -8.53
C ILE A 155 9.59 -8.09 -9.31
N ASP A 156 8.53 -7.62 -9.95
CA ASP A 156 7.60 -8.40 -10.78
C ASP A 156 7.01 -9.62 -10.06
N SER A 157 6.71 -9.45 -8.79
CA SER A 157 6.13 -10.50 -7.97
C SER A 157 5.09 -9.98 -6.98
N ILE A 158 4.26 -10.90 -6.53
CA ILE A 158 3.33 -10.73 -5.42
C ILE A 158 3.93 -11.39 -4.20
N LEU A 159 3.94 -10.67 -3.08
CA LEU A 159 4.23 -11.22 -1.76
C LEU A 159 2.93 -11.32 -0.95
N ILE A 160 2.66 -12.51 -0.42
CA ILE A 160 1.46 -12.82 0.36
C ILE A 160 1.81 -13.72 1.55
N GLU A 161 1.03 -13.69 2.62
CA GLU A 161 1.16 -14.66 3.71
C GLU A 161 0.83 -16.08 3.22
N GLU A 162 1.57 -17.08 3.72
CA GLU A 162 1.43 -18.48 3.28
C GLU A 162 0.03 -19.03 3.55
N ASP A 163 -0.56 -18.75 4.72
CA ASP A 163 -1.90 -19.18 5.07
C ASP A 163 -2.94 -18.62 4.11
N ARG A 164 -2.86 -17.31 3.81
CA ARG A 164 -3.73 -16.66 2.82
C ARG A 164 -3.56 -17.23 1.43
N PHE A 165 -2.34 -17.60 1.04
CA PHE A 165 -2.11 -18.29 -0.23
C PHE A 165 -2.79 -19.65 -0.26
N GLN A 166 -2.65 -20.46 0.81
CA GLN A 166 -3.26 -21.79 0.89
C GLN A 166 -4.78 -21.74 0.72
N ASP A 167 -5.42 -20.71 1.29
CA ASP A 167 -6.87 -20.46 1.18
C ASP A 167 -7.33 -20.21 -0.26
N ILE A 168 -6.46 -19.60 -1.10
CA ILE A 168 -6.85 -19.14 -2.44
C ILE A 168 -6.20 -19.90 -3.59
N GLN A 169 -5.25 -20.81 -3.33
CA GLN A 169 -4.42 -21.41 -4.38
C GLN A 169 -5.24 -22.07 -5.50
N GLY A 170 -6.42 -22.63 -5.18
CA GLY A 170 -7.33 -23.23 -6.16
C GLY A 170 -8.02 -22.23 -7.10
N TRP A 171 -8.04 -20.95 -6.73
CA TRP A 171 -8.59 -19.84 -7.52
C TRP A 171 -7.52 -19.13 -8.36
N LEU A 172 -6.24 -19.38 -8.09
CA LEU A 172 -5.15 -18.74 -8.81
C LEU A 172 -4.91 -19.44 -10.16
N PRO A 173 -4.58 -18.69 -11.22
CA PRO A 173 -4.40 -19.25 -12.54
C PRO A 173 -3.22 -20.22 -12.59
N ASN A 174 -3.47 -21.47 -12.95
CA ASN A 174 -2.43 -22.47 -13.17
C ASN A 174 -1.80 -22.31 -14.57
N ASN A 175 -0.86 -21.38 -14.70
CA ASN A 175 -0.15 -21.08 -15.95
C ASN A 175 1.35 -21.32 -15.78
N LYS A 176 2.00 -21.97 -16.76
CA LYS A 176 3.46 -22.18 -16.79
C LYS A 176 4.30 -20.89 -16.67
N LYS A 177 3.71 -19.74 -16.99
CA LYS A 177 4.33 -18.40 -16.81
C LYS A 177 4.31 -17.92 -15.37
N ILE A 178 3.55 -18.54 -14.48
CA ILE A 178 3.45 -18.14 -13.07
C ILE A 178 4.22 -19.15 -12.22
N LYS A 179 5.12 -18.65 -11.37
CA LYS A 179 5.92 -19.45 -10.46
C LYS A 179 5.53 -19.16 -9.02
N TYR A 180 5.01 -20.18 -8.36
CA TYR A 180 4.74 -20.19 -6.93
C TYR A 180 5.98 -20.68 -6.19
N HIS A 181 6.70 -19.78 -5.53
CA HIS A 181 7.89 -20.14 -4.76
C HIS A 181 7.51 -20.83 -3.44
N LYS A 182 8.44 -21.58 -2.85
CA LYS A 182 8.29 -22.04 -1.46
C LYS A 182 8.22 -20.84 -0.51
N PRO A 183 7.44 -20.93 0.58
CA PRO A 183 7.36 -19.84 1.55
C PRO A 183 8.71 -19.67 2.25
N LYS A 184 9.00 -18.43 2.63
CA LYS A 184 10.17 -18.06 3.42
C LYS A 184 9.70 -17.36 4.68
N GLN A 185 10.28 -17.73 5.82
CA GLN A 185 10.00 -17.07 7.08
C GLN A 185 10.71 -15.72 7.14
N GLU A 186 9.98 -14.67 7.46
CA GLU A 186 10.48 -13.32 7.64
C GLU A 186 10.00 -12.73 8.97
N LYS A 187 10.85 -11.90 9.61
CA LYS A 187 10.50 -11.22 10.85
C LYS A 187 9.90 -9.84 10.56
N LEU A 188 8.59 -9.74 10.71
CA LEU A 188 7.85 -8.50 10.58
C LEU A 188 7.91 -7.70 11.89
N ALA A 189 8.28 -6.42 11.81
CA ALA A 189 8.28 -5.54 12.98
C ALA A 189 6.85 -5.48 13.55
N ASP A 190 6.72 -5.60 14.87
CA ASP A 190 5.46 -5.60 15.63
C ASP A 190 4.54 -6.82 15.39
N PHE A 191 4.85 -7.70 14.43
CA PHE A 191 4.03 -8.88 14.09
C PHE A 191 4.74 -10.22 14.30
N GLY A 192 6.07 -10.23 14.48
CA GLY A 192 6.82 -11.46 14.75
C GLY A 192 7.18 -12.23 13.48
N LEU A 193 7.25 -13.56 13.56
CA LEU A 193 7.65 -14.42 12.43
C LEU A 193 6.45 -14.78 11.57
N HIS A 194 6.53 -14.50 10.27
CA HIS A 194 5.50 -14.84 9.29
C HIS A 194 6.11 -15.63 8.14
N ASN A 195 5.40 -16.65 7.65
CA ASN A 195 5.76 -17.36 6.44
C ASN A 195 5.18 -16.61 5.24
N LEU A 196 6.03 -16.10 4.37
CA LEU A 196 5.63 -15.30 3.22
C LEU A 196 5.92 -16.07 1.94
N ARG A 197 4.95 -16.11 1.02
CA ARG A 197 5.08 -16.72 -0.30
C ARG A 197 5.23 -15.66 -1.37
N LYS A 198 6.18 -15.92 -2.28
CA LYS A 198 6.34 -15.16 -3.52
C LYS A 198 5.63 -15.86 -4.67
N ILE A 199 4.83 -15.10 -5.42
CA ILE A 199 4.24 -15.50 -6.70
C ILE A 199 4.87 -14.61 -7.78
N ALA A 200 5.69 -15.18 -8.65
CA ALA A 200 6.43 -14.43 -9.66
C ALA A 200 5.89 -14.73 -11.06
N LEU A 201 5.81 -13.69 -11.90
CA LEU A 201 5.46 -13.85 -13.31
C LEU A 201 6.76 -14.00 -14.12
N ASN A 202 7.01 -15.20 -14.65
CA ASN A 202 8.08 -15.52 -15.59
C ASN A 202 7.57 -15.35 -17.03
N CYS A 203 7.32 -14.11 -17.44
CA CYS A 203 7.25 -13.77 -18.85
C CYS A 203 8.43 -12.89 -19.24
#